data_AF-A0A5C5X8A4-F1
#
_entry.id   AF-A0A5C5X8A4-F1
#
_cell.length_a   1.000
_cell.length_b   1.000
_cell.length_c   1.000
_cell.angle_alpha   90.00
_cell.angle_beta   90.00
_cell.angle_gamma   90.00
#
_symmetry.space_group_name_H-M   'P 1'
#
loop_
_entity.id
_entity.type
_entity.pdbx_description
1 polymer ?
#
loop_
_entity_poly.entity_id
_entity_poly.type
_entity_poly.pdbx_seq_one_letter_code
_entity_poly.pdbx_strand_id
1 'polypeptide(L)'
;MLWRHSPGNHRIRRFLTTEVKVSNLNRFPCPHCSAPLRVRDLSRRGQTIQCPDCSQPVLLEEQDGRLVGVEPIQLPESLQSRVGSSFPVRILLVGILVVTWIVWFLLKPETVSTDTATHSETSVPEESLETSGGTDVGPITIEGDGSANETNEADVDGNGLLQQRLKGIYDSLDRNLALTGSYANGMDLTRDESVPRWSWIAQLERQENAGNLSLDWKAAWNDRQNDSFVRRRLEQYQNPEVTRLAGDDRYPATHFAGVSGVGPDSERLSINHPRAGIFSPFRTVQKSDIVDGTSNTMLIVGVQSMLGAWARPGNATIRSFNQEPYVNGPDGIGTGDQDSMLVLMADGSVKQVSAETDPRIIRRMAAMADGLSLETDENGTPVEFDDRVEEEPEDSSDHEPVLPLLASDAAPFSIDERLEQRLVEYRLVNPTQVGILLREFSEIAGVSVDHSDVDPEQLDHRVTLSLQDVDLLELLKEITASVGLDFEVQARRIRILPKDDPSKSPQD
;
A
#
# COMPACT_ATOMS: atom_id res chain seq x y z
N MET A 1 14.52 -50.18 56.23
CA MET A 1 14.02 -49.16 55.30
C MET A 1 12.99 -49.81 54.39
N LEU A 2 11.71 -49.50 54.60
CA LEU A 2 10.55 -50.05 53.89
C LEU A 2 10.25 -49.17 52.66
N TRP A 3 10.30 -49.74 51.46
CA TRP A 3 9.80 -49.11 50.25
C TRP A 3 8.38 -49.65 49.95
N ARG A 4 7.38 -48.76 49.99
CA ARG A 4 6.01 -49.04 49.51
C ARG A 4 5.89 -48.57 48.06
N HIS A 5 5.41 -49.45 47.18
CA HIS A 5 4.92 -49.09 45.85
C HIS A 5 3.51 -48.49 45.95
N SER A 6 3.29 -47.39 45.23
CA SER A 6 2.00 -46.73 45.05
C SER A 6 1.53 -46.94 43.61
N PRO A 7 0.32 -47.47 43.34
CA PRO A 7 -0.22 -47.55 41.99
C PRO A 7 -1.06 -46.29 41.69
N GLY A 8 -0.72 -45.55 40.62
CA GLY A 8 -1.37 -44.29 40.28
C GLY A 8 -1.72 -44.15 38.80
N ASN A 9 -3.01 -44.36 38.50
CA ASN A 9 -3.82 -43.73 37.45
C ASN A 9 -3.35 -43.77 35.97
N HIS A 10 -3.84 -44.78 35.24
CA HIS A 10 -4.06 -44.68 33.80
C HIS A 10 -5.31 -43.84 33.50
N ARG A 11 -5.13 -42.56 33.15
CA ARG A 11 -6.18 -41.75 32.50
C ARG A 11 -6.29 -42.16 31.03
N ILE A 12 -7.38 -42.86 30.69
CA ILE A 12 -7.80 -43.11 29.31
C ILE A 12 -8.15 -41.77 28.67
N ARG A 13 -7.33 -41.30 27.73
CA ARG A 13 -7.66 -40.16 26.86
C ARG A 13 -8.74 -40.61 25.88
N ARG A 14 -9.97 -40.11 26.05
CA ARG A 14 -11.03 -40.18 25.02
C ARG A 14 -10.58 -39.34 23.83
N PHE A 15 -10.31 -39.99 22.70
CA PHE A 15 -10.20 -39.34 21.42
C PHE A 15 -11.59 -38.81 21.02
N LEU A 16 -11.73 -37.49 20.95
CA LEU A 16 -12.88 -36.85 20.30
C LEU A 16 -12.69 -37.02 18.79
N THR A 17 -13.42 -37.96 18.20
CA THR A 17 -13.63 -38.02 16.76
C THR A 17 -14.46 -36.80 16.34
N THR A 18 -13.80 -35.75 15.87
CA THR A 18 -14.43 -34.68 15.09
C THR A 18 -14.94 -35.28 13.78
N GLU A 19 -16.26 -35.45 13.66
CA GLU A 19 -16.91 -35.71 12.37
C GLU A 19 -16.65 -34.52 11.44
N VAL A 20 -15.73 -34.71 10.50
CA VAL A 20 -15.54 -33.76 9.39
C VAL A 20 -16.77 -33.89 8.50
N LYS A 21 -17.69 -32.94 8.61
CA LYS A 21 -18.86 -32.81 7.75
C LYS A 21 -18.37 -32.50 6.32
N VAL A 22 -18.22 -33.55 5.51
CA VAL A 22 -17.85 -33.45 4.09
C VAL A 22 -18.88 -32.53 3.42
N SER A 23 -18.46 -31.33 3.05
CA SER A 23 -19.32 -30.35 2.41
C SER A 23 -19.66 -30.86 1.00
N ASN A 24 -20.94 -31.11 0.74
CA ASN A 24 -21.41 -31.58 -0.57
C ASN A 24 -21.09 -30.52 -1.64
N LEU A 25 -20.07 -30.79 -2.46
CA LEU A 25 -19.65 -29.94 -3.57
C LEU A 25 -20.59 -30.17 -4.76
N ASN A 26 -21.45 -29.19 -5.07
CA ASN A 26 -22.34 -29.27 -6.22
C ASN A 26 -21.59 -28.87 -7.50
N ARG A 27 -21.64 -29.72 -8.53
CA ARG A 27 -21.04 -29.47 -9.84
C ARG A 27 -22.12 -29.44 -10.91
N PHE A 28 -22.11 -28.42 -11.76
CA PHE A 28 -23.02 -28.29 -12.90
C PHE A 28 -22.32 -27.54 -14.05
N PRO A 29 -22.67 -27.79 -15.32
CA PRO A 29 -22.10 -27.07 -16.45
C PRO A 29 -22.68 -25.66 -16.55
N CYS A 30 -21.88 -24.70 -17.03
CA CYS A 30 -22.35 -23.36 -17.37
C CYS A 30 -23.32 -23.43 -18.56
N PRO A 31 -24.51 -22.79 -18.51
CA PRO A 31 -25.47 -22.82 -19.62
C PRO A 31 -24.95 -22.13 -20.89
N HIS A 32 -23.97 -21.22 -20.77
CA HIS A 32 -23.43 -20.44 -21.89
C HIS A 32 -22.26 -21.13 -22.62
N CYS A 33 -21.35 -21.77 -21.89
CA CYS A 33 -20.11 -22.33 -22.45
C CYS A 33 -19.83 -23.79 -22.07
N SER A 34 -20.72 -24.43 -21.31
CA SER A 34 -20.57 -25.80 -20.79
C SER A 34 -19.39 -26.03 -19.82
N ALA A 35 -18.65 -24.98 -19.42
CA ALA A 35 -17.56 -25.11 -18.45
C ALA A 35 -18.06 -25.61 -17.08
N PRO A 36 -17.34 -26.51 -16.40
CA PRO A 36 -17.79 -27.12 -15.15
C PRO A 36 -17.69 -26.16 -13.97
N LEU A 37 -18.83 -25.63 -13.52
CA LEU A 37 -18.93 -24.77 -12.34
C LEU A 37 -19.06 -25.58 -11.06
N ARG A 38 -18.51 -25.06 -9.95
CA ARG A 38 -18.52 -25.69 -8.63
C ARG A 38 -18.99 -24.71 -7.58
N VAL A 39 -20.05 -25.05 -6.86
CA VAL A 39 -20.59 -24.22 -5.76
C VAL A 39 -20.61 -25.04 -4.47
N ARG A 40 -19.94 -24.53 -3.43
CA ARG A 40 -19.80 -25.21 -2.14
C ARG A 40 -21.02 -25.05 -1.22
N ASP A 41 -21.82 -24.01 -1.44
CA ASP A 41 -22.90 -23.62 -0.52
C ASP A 41 -24.24 -23.48 -1.24
N LEU A 42 -25.24 -24.22 -0.75
CA LEU A 42 -26.63 -24.16 -1.21
C LEU A 42 -27.30 -22.82 -0.87
N SER A 43 -26.73 -22.03 0.06
CA SER A 43 -27.22 -20.70 0.43
C SER A 43 -27.19 -19.69 -0.73
N ARG A 44 -26.41 -19.94 -1.78
CA ARG A 44 -26.32 -19.08 -2.96
C ARG A 44 -27.47 -19.24 -3.96
N ARG A 45 -28.50 -20.02 -3.62
CA ARG A 45 -29.72 -20.13 -4.41
C ARG A 45 -30.35 -18.76 -4.66
N GLY A 46 -30.72 -18.48 -5.91
CA GLY A 46 -31.26 -17.21 -6.35
C GLY A 46 -30.22 -16.12 -6.59
N GLN A 47 -28.93 -16.39 -6.39
CA GLN A 47 -27.86 -15.44 -6.73
C GLN A 47 -27.36 -15.67 -8.15
N THR A 48 -27.03 -14.57 -8.83
CA THR A 48 -26.33 -14.58 -10.11
C THR A 48 -24.82 -14.58 -9.87
N ILE A 49 -24.10 -15.52 -10.48
CA ILE A 49 -22.63 -15.58 -10.47
C ILE A 49 -22.10 -15.35 -11.89
N GLN A 50 -20.87 -14.85 -12.01
CA GLN A 50 -20.19 -14.75 -13.30
C GLN A 50 -19.41 -16.05 -13.58
N CYS A 51 -19.58 -16.62 -14.77
CA CYS A 51 -18.79 -17.77 -15.19
C CYS A 51 -17.32 -17.34 -15.39
N PRO A 52 -16.31 -17.97 -14.75
CA PRO A 52 -14.91 -17.58 -14.91
C PRO A 52 -14.37 -17.79 -16.33
N ASP A 53 -14.95 -18.72 -17.10
CA ASP A 53 -14.48 -19.04 -18.44
C ASP A 53 -15.07 -18.13 -19.53
N CYS A 54 -16.35 -17.73 -19.41
CA CYS A 54 -17.03 -16.92 -20.45
C CYS A 54 -17.54 -15.56 -19.97
N SER A 55 -17.41 -15.23 -18.69
CA SER A 55 -17.87 -13.98 -18.07
C SER A 55 -19.36 -13.67 -18.22
N GLN A 56 -20.19 -14.65 -18.63
CA GLN A 56 -21.64 -14.49 -18.70
C GLN A 56 -22.29 -14.76 -17.34
N PRO A 57 -23.36 -14.02 -17.00
CA PRO A 57 -24.09 -14.21 -15.76
C PRO A 57 -24.89 -15.53 -15.79
N VAL A 58 -24.82 -16.27 -14.68
CA VAL A 58 -25.51 -17.55 -14.47
C VAL A 58 -26.31 -17.45 -13.17
N LEU A 59 -27.62 -17.65 -13.25
CA LEU A 59 -28.51 -17.67 -12.07
C LEU A 59 -28.49 -19.08 -11.46
N LEU A 60 -28.31 -19.16 -10.15
CA LEU A 60 -28.30 -20.43 -9.42
C LEU A 60 -29.72 -20.82 -8.97
N GLU A 61 -30.32 -21.82 -9.61
CA GLU A 61 -31.62 -22.38 -9.22
C GLU A 61 -31.50 -23.80 -8.68
N GLU A 62 -32.43 -24.21 -7.82
CA GLU A 62 -32.54 -25.61 -7.40
C GLU A 62 -33.54 -26.34 -8.31
N GLN A 63 -33.08 -27.39 -8.98
CA GLN A 63 -33.91 -28.29 -9.77
C GLN A 63 -33.67 -29.72 -9.29
N ASP A 64 -34.72 -30.42 -8.90
CA ASP A 64 -34.68 -31.80 -8.39
C ASP A 64 -33.71 -32.00 -7.20
N GLY A 65 -33.63 -31.02 -6.30
CA GLY A 65 -32.76 -31.07 -5.11
C GLY A 65 -31.26 -30.90 -5.41
N ARG A 66 -30.91 -30.43 -6.62
CA ARG A 66 -29.54 -30.07 -7.02
C ARG A 66 -29.50 -28.63 -7.50
N LEU A 67 -28.40 -27.93 -7.20
CA LEU A 67 -28.14 -26.62 -7.80
C LEU A 67 -27.76 -26.78 -9.27
N VAL A 68 -28.44 -26.04 -10.13
CA VAL A 68 -28.15 -25.92 -11.57
C VAL A 68 -27.97 -24.45 -11.92
N GLY A 69 -27.13 -24.18 -12.92
CA GLY A 69 -26.97 -22.84 -13.49
C GLY A 69 -27.96 -22.66 -14.64
N VAL A 70 -28.87 -21.69 -14.54
CA VAL A 70 -29.80 -21.32 -15.60
C VAL A 70 -29.45 -19.94 -16.15
N GLU A 71 -29.80 -19.71 -17.41
CA GLU A 71 -29.67 -18.37 -18.00
C GLU A 71 -30.66 -17.42 -17.31
N PRO A 72 -30.21 -16.26 -16.78
CA PRO A 72 -31.12 -15.32 -16.16
C PRO A 72 -32.14 -14.85 -17.20
N ILE A 73 -33.43 -14.94 -16.86
CA ILE A 73 -34.52 -14.49 -17.73
C ILE A 73 -34.29 -13.01 -18.03
N GLN A 74 -33.84 -12.70 -19.24
CA GLN A 74 -33.78 -11.33 -19.72
C GLN A 74 -35.22 -10.87 -19.89
N LEU A 75 -35.73 -10.07 -18.94
CA LEU A 75 -36.97 -9.36 -19.19
C LEU A 75 -36.78 -8.54 -20.46
N PRO A 76 -37.68 -8.64 -21.45
CA PRO A 76 -37.55 -7.90 -22.69
C PRO A 76 -37.38 -6.41 -22.38
N GLU A 77 -36.41 -5.78 -23.02
CA GLU A 77 -35.99 -4.39 -22.81
C GLU A 77 -37.16 -3.38 -22.91
N SER A 78 -38.22 -3.77 -23.63
CA SER A 78 -39.48 -3.03 -23.74
C SER A 78 -40.29 -2.92 -22.43
N LEU A 79 -40.05 -3.78 -21.44
CA LEU A 79 -40.66 -3.69 -20.11
C LEU A 79 -39.81 -2.88 -19.13
N GLN A 80 -38.49 -2.79 -19.32
CA GLN A 80 -37.61 -1.99 -18.46
C GLN A 80 -37.74 -0.48 -18.73
N SER A 81 -38.11 -0.09 -19.95
CA SER A 81 -38.30 1.33 -20.32
C SER A 81 -39.64 1.95 -19.88
N ARG A 82 -40.55 1.20 -19.24
CA ARG A 82 -41.87 1.71 -18.79
C ARG A 82 -42.05 1.84 -17.29
N VAL A 83 -41.05 1.49 -16.47
CA VAL A 83 -41.09 1.67 -15.01
C VAL A 83 -39.90 2.53 -14.60
N GLY A 84 -39.92 3.81 -14.98
CA GLY A 84 -38.82 4.71 -14.68
C GLY A 84 -38.99 6.19 -15.08
N SER A 85 -40.17 6.63 -15.51
CA SER A 85 -40.43 8.07 -15.68
C SER A 85 -41.27 8.60 -14.51
N SER A 86 -40.59 8.87 -13.40
CA SER A 86 -41.13 9.76 -12.37
C SER A 86 -41.20 11.19 -12.93
N PHE A 87 -42.32 11.54 -13.56
CA PHE A 87 -42.73 12.91 -13.87
C PHE A 87 -44.23 13.06 -13.55
N PRO A 88 -44.73 14.15 -12.94
CA PRO A 88 -44.07 15.37 -12.49
C PRO A 88 -44.52 15.80 -11.07
N VAL A 89 -43.84 15.35 -10.00
CA VAL A 89 -43.95 16.00 -8.67
C VAL A 89 -42.88 17.09 -8.51
N ARG A 90 -41.74 16.95 -9.21
CA ARG A 90 -40.63 17.91 -9.15
C ARG A 90 -40.92 19.23 -9.87
N ILE A 91 -41.71 19.25 -10.95
CA ILE A 91 -42.10 20.52 -11.60
C ILE A 91 -43.01 21.36 -10.68
N LEU A 92 -43.88 20.71 -9.90
CA LEU A 92 -44.78 21.43 -9.00
C LEU A 92 -44.02 22.09 -7.84
N LEU A 93 -42.99 21.42 -7.29
CA LEU A 93 -42.15 21.98 -6.23
C LEU A 93 -41.22 23.10 -6.71
N VAL A 94 -40.63 22.97 -7.91
CA VAL A 94 -39.81 24.05 -8.49
C VAL A 94 -40.67 25.26 -8.83
N GLY A 95 -41.89 25.04 -9.36
CA GLY A 95 -42.85 26.12 -9.60
C GLY A 95 -43.23 26.88 -8.33
N ILE A 96 -43.46 26.17 -7.22
CA ILE A 96 -43.77 26.80 -5.93
C ILE A 96 -42.57 27.61 -5.40
N LEU A 97 -41.35 27.09 -5.50
CA LEU A 97 -40.14 27.78 -5.04
C LEU A 97 -39.83 29.04 -5.86
N VAL A 98 -40.07 29.02 -7.17
CA VAL A 98 -39.88 30.19 -8.02
C VAL A 98 -40.91 31.28 -7.69
N VAL A 99 -42.17 30.90 -7.47
CA VAL A 99 -43.22 31.85 -7.10
C VAL A 99 -42.97 32.45 -5.71
N THR A 100 -42.56 31.65 -4.72
CA THR A 100 -42.23 32.18 -3.39
C THR A 100 -40.99 33.07 -3.40
N TRP A 101 -39.98 32.75 -4.22
CA TRP A 101 -38.81 33.61 -4.39
C TRP A 101 -39.15 34.96 -5.06
N ILE A 102 -40.00 34.95 -6.10
CA ILE A 102 -40.46 36.17 -6.76
C ILE A 102 -41.30 37.04 -5.80
N VAL A 103 -42.20 36.43 -5.04
CA VAL A 103 -43.02 37.15 -4.05
C VAL A 103 -42.15 37.74 -2.93
N TRP A 104 -41.13 37.00 -2.46
CA TRP A 104 -40.19 37.53 -1.47
C TRP A 104 -39.35 38.69 -2.01
N PHE A 105 -38.93 38.63 -3.27
CA PHE A 105 -38.15 39.69 -3.90
C PHE A 105 -39.00 40.96 -4.17
N LEU A 106 -40.27 40.80 -4.55
CA LEU A 106 -41.19 41.92 -4.77
C LEU A 106 -41.72 42.55 -3.47
N LEU A 107 -41.68 41.83 -2.34
CA LEU A 107 -42.11 42.33 -1.04
C LEU A 107 -40.96 42.82 -0.15
N LYS A 108 -39.72 42.86 -0.64
CA LYS A 108 -38.62 43.44 0.14
C LYS A 108 -38.82 44.95 0.29
N PRO A 109 -38.98 45.47 1.53
CA PRO A 109 -39.04 46.90 1.76
C PRO A 109 -37.68 47.52 1.41
N GLU A 110 -37.73 48.62 0.65
CA GLU A 110 -36.55 49.43 0.30
C GLU A 110 -35.82 49.81 1.58
N THR A 111 -34.62 49.27 1.76
CA THR A 111 -33.72 49.68 2.83
C THR A 111 -33.13 51.01 2.42
N VAL A 112 -33.55 52.06 3.11
CA VAL A 112 -33.03 53.42 2.97
C VAL A 112 -31.57 53.40 3.42
N SER A 113 -30.67 53.48 2.45
CA SER A 113 -29.24 53.72 2.69
C SER A 113 -29.07 55.07 3.37
N THR A 114 -28.51 55.06 4.58
CA THR A 114 -28.06 56.27 5.27
C THR A 114 -26.57 56.42 4.96
N ASP A 115 -26.25 57.34 4.06
CA ASP A 115 -24.89 57.79 3.79
C ASP A 115 -24.31 58.49 5.03
N THR A 116 -23.11 58.11 5.45
CA THR A 116 -22.26 58.92 6.33
C THR A 116 -20.79 58.70 5.98
N ALA A 117 -20.30 59.62 5.16
CA ALA A 117 -19.09 60.43 5.36
C ALA A 117 -17.73 59.77 5.68
N THR A 118 -16.82 59.93 4.72
CA THR A 118 -15.50 60.62 4.86
C THR A 118 -14.33 59.86 5.48
N HIS A 119 -13.27 59.63 4.66
CA HIS A 119 -11.87 60.04 4.91
C HIS A 119 -10.99 59.62 3.71
N SER A 120 -10.47 60.57 2.92
CA SER A 120 -9.10 61.13 3.01
C SER A 120 -8.02 60.22 2.39
N GLU A 121 -7.87 60.29 1.07
CA GLU A 121 -6.67 59.85 0.36
C GLU A 121 -5.52 60.86 0.59
N THR A 122 -4.39 60.35 1.08
CA THR A 122 -3.11 61.06 1.14
C THR A 122 -2.19 60.43 0.10
N SER A 123 -1.77 61.23 -0.87
CA SER A 123 -0.77 60.91 -1.87
C SER A 123 0.65 61.02 -1.31
N VAL A 124 1.50 60.06 -1.62
CA VAL A 124 2.96 60.10 -1.40
C VAL A 124 3.63 59.65 -2.71
N PRO A 125 4.76 60.27 -3.12
CA PRO A 125 5.19 60.30 -4.50
C PRO A 125 6.17 59.19 -4.91
N GLU A 126 6.23 58.98 -6.23
CA GLU A 126 7.29 58.32 -7.00
C GLU A 126 8.70 58.66 -6.50
N GLU A 127 9.48 57.63 -6.18
CA GLU A 127 10.93 57.72 -6.03
C GLU A 127 11.60 56.90 -7.14
N SER A 128 12.45 57.61 -7.87
CA SER A 128 13.16 57.20 -9.08
C SER A 128 14.29 56.19 -8.79
N LEU A 129 14.34 55.13 -9.60
CA LEU A 129 15.49 54.23 -9.71
C LEU A 129 16.72 54.98 -10.27
N GLU A 130 17.77 55.11 -9.45
CA GLU A 130 19.12 55.39 -9.93
C GLU A 130 19.84 54.09 -10.28
N THR A 131 20.42 54.11 -11.49
CA THR A 131 21.29 53.09 -12.07
C THR A 131 22.74 53.54 -11.84
N SER A 132 23.63 52.76 -11.22
CA SER A 132 25.08 52.76 -11.56
C SER A 132 25.92 51.75 -10.76
N GLY A 133 26.96 51.21 -11.42
CA GLY A 133 28.15 50.57 -10.84
C GLY A 133 28.07 49.04 -10.79
N GLY A 134 28.68 48.24 -11.67
CA GLY A 134 29.97 48.41 -12.33
C GLY A 134 31.10 47.87 -11.45
N THR A 135 31.32 46.54 -11.45
CA THR A 135 32.56 45.95 -10.91
C THR A 135 33.14 44.96 -11.91
N ASP A 136 34.36 45.28 -12.32
CA ASP A 136 35.32 44.52 -13.13
C ASP A 136 35.51 43.09 -12.61
N VAL A 137 35.44 42.10 -13.51
CA VAL A 137 35.92 40.73 -13.26
C VAL A 137 37.08 40.47 -14.20
N GLY A 138 38.28 40.41 -13.63
CA GLY A 138 39.51 40.04 -14.33
C GLY A 138 39.53 38.55 -14.73
N PRO A 139 40.37 38.16 -15.71
CA PRO A 139 40.41 36.79 -16.21
C PRO A 139 41.16 35.87 -15.24
N ILE A 140 40.50 34.82 -14.79
CA ILE A 140 41.12 33.73 -14.03
C ILE A 140 41.78 32.76 -15.01
N THR A 141 43.09 32.64 -14.90
CA THR A 141 43.94 31.65 -15.56
C THR A 141 43.66 30.27 -14.96
N ILE A 142 43.29 29.30 -15.80
CA ILE A 142 43.20 27.88 -15.43
C ILE A 142 44.51 27.21 -15.85
N GLU A 143 45.40 27.00 -14.89
CA GLU A 143 46.50 26.05 -15.03
C GLU A 143 46.01 24.69 -14.53
N GLY A 144 46.08 23.70 -15.41
CA GLY A 144 45.83 22.31 -15.07
C GLY A 144 47.05 21.71 -14.39
N ASP A 145 46.79 20.87 -13.38
CA ASP A 145 47.75 19.86 -12.99
C ASP A 145 47.02 18.54 -12.76
N GLY A 146 47.58 17.49 -13.35
CA GLY A 146 47.05 16.13 -13.29
C GLY A 146 47.36 15.53 -11.93
N SER A 147 46.33 15.05 -11.23
CA SER A 147 46.50 14.17 -10.08
C SER A 147 45.73 12.89 -10.28
N ALA A 148 46.41 11.80 -9.93
CA ALA A 148 46.08 10.42 -10.22
C ALA A 148 44.78 9.95 -9.55
N ASN A 149 44.15 8.99 -10.23
CA ASN A 149 43.11 8.09 -9.74
C ASN A 149 43.38 7.61 -8.30
N GLU A 150 42.73 8.25 -7.33
CA GLU A 150 42.25 7.56 -6.13
C GLU A 150 40.81 7.13 -6.42
N THR A 151 40.62 5.83 -6.63
CA THR A 151 39.30 5.21 -6.51
C THR A 151 38.88 5.32 -5.06
N ASN A 152 38.23 6.45 -4.72
CA ASN A 152 37.41 6.55 -3.54
C ASN A 152 36.39 5.41 -3.61
N GLU A 153 36.51 4.43 -2.70
CA GLU A 153 35.39 3.63 -2.26
C GLU A 153 34.34 4.63 -1.80
N ALA A 154 33.39 4.94 -2.68
CA ALA A 154 32.27 5.79 -2.36
C ALA A 154 31.53 5.07 -1.23
N ASP A 155 31.70 5.57 -0.01
CA ASP A 155 30.71 5.40 1.06
C ASP A 155 29.36 5.64 0.39
N VAL A 156 28.61 4.55 0.18
CA VAL A 156 27.25 4.62 -0.31
C VAL A 156 26.48 5.24 0.85
N ASP A 157 26.47 6.58 0.89
CA ASP A 157 25.79 7.39 1.87
C ASP A 157 24.38 6.80 2.04
N GLY A 158 24.03 6.37 3.26
CA GLY A 158 22.74 5.74 3.57
C GLY A 158 21.56 6.59 3.09
N ASN A 159 21.75 7.90 2.97
CA ASN A 159 20.80 8.83 2.38
C ASN A 159 20.50 8.54 0.90
N GLY A 160 21.47 8.13 0.10
CA GLY A 160 21.28 7.81 -1.31
C GLY A 160 20.32 6.64 -1.52
N LEU A 161 20.47 5.57 -0.73
CA LEU A 161 19.55 4.43 -0.76
C LEU A 161 18.16 4.83 -0.28
N LEU A 162 18.07 5.69 0.74
CA LEU A 162 16.79 6.18 1.26
C LEU A 162 16.04 7.04 0.24
N GLN A 163 16.73 7.95 -0.45
CA GLN A 163 16.18 8.74 -1.54
C GLN A 163 15.67 7.84 -2.68
N GLN A 164 16.44 6.80 -3.04
CA GLN A 164 16.02 5.84 -4.06
C GLN A 164 14.72 5.11 -3.65
N ARG A 165 14.60 4.71 -2.38
CA ARG A 165 13.37 4.08 -1.86
C ARG A 165 12.17 5.02 -1.90
N LEU A 166 12.33 6.26 -1.43
CA LEU A 166 11.26 7.27 -1.49
C LEU A 166 10.81 7.53 -2.93
N LYS A 167 11.76 7.59 -3.89
CA LYS A 167 11.44 7.73 -5.31
C LYS A 167 10.67 6.52 -5.84
N GLY A 168 11.05 5.30 -5.45
CA GLY A 168 10.31 4.09 -5.80
C GLY A 168 8.88 4.08 -5.27
N ILE A 169 8.68 4.56 -4.03
CA ILE A 169 7.34 4.75 -3.43
C ILE A 169 6.53 5.77 -4.24
N TYR A 170 7.15 6.90 -4.63
CA TYR A 170 6.49 7.90 -5.47
C TYR A 170 6.04 7.31 -6.80
N ASP A 171 6.89 6.54 -7.49
CA ASP A 171 6.55 5.94 -8.77
C ASP A 171 5.34 4.98 -8.64
N SER A 172 5.24 4.24 -7.53
CA SER A 172 4.06 3.40 -7.23
C SER A 172 2.80 4.23 -6.97
N LEU A 173 2.92 5.32 -6.21
CA LEU A 173 1.82 6.24 -5.94
C LEU A 173 1.33 6.96 -7.20
N ASP A 174 2.24 7.44 -8.05
CA ASP A 174 1.93 8.14 -9.30
C ASP A 174 1.26 7.20 -10.31
N ARG A 175 1.70 5.94 -10.40
CA ARG A 175 0.99 4.90 -11.17
C ARG A 175 -0.43 4.67 -10.65
N ASN A 176 -0.62 4.53 -9.33
CA ASN A 176 -1.96 4.40 -8.75
C ASN A 176 -2.82 5.64 -9.02
N LEU A 177 -2.25 6.83 -8.91
CA LEU A 177 -2.93 8.10 -9.19
C LEU A 177 -3.37 8.18 -10.65
N ALA A 178 -2.52 7.78 -11.59
CA ALA A 178 -2.84 7.70 -13.01
C ALA A 178 -3.95 6.67 -13.31
N LEU A 179 -3.99 5.56 -12.58
CA LEU A 179 -4.99 4.49 -12.75
C LEU A 179 -6.35 4.82 -12.12
N THR A 180 -6.35 5.42 -10.94
CA THR A 180 -7.56 5.61 -10.12
C THR A 180 -8.07 7.05 -10.09
N GLY A 181 -7.25 8.01 -10.54
CA GLY A 181 -7.54 9.45 -10.43
C GLY A 181 -7.37 10.03 -9.03
N SER A 182 -6.92 9.23 -8.04
CA SER A 182 -6.74 9.68 -6.65
C SER A 182 -5.56 9.00 -5.95
N TYR A 183 -5.08 9.61 -4.87
CA TYR A 183 -4.08 8.99 -4.01
C TYR A 183 -4.67 7.77 -3.29
N ALA A 184 -3.84 6.73 -3.10
CA ALA A 184 -4.24 5.54 -2.35
C ALA A 184 -4.55 5.91 -0.90
N ASN A 185 -5.71 5.48 -0.40
CA ASN A 185 -6.18 5.80 0.95
C ASN A 185 -6.47 4.55 1.80
N GLY A 186 -6.27 3.35 1.25
CA GLY A 186 -6.51 2.09 1.95
C GLY A 186 -7.99 1.74 2.13
N MET A 187 -8.92 2.58 1.64
CA MET A 187 -10.34 2.27 1.62
C MET A 187 -10.73 1.49 0.37
N ASP A 188 -11.43 0.38 0.58
CA ASP A 188 -12.34 -0.15 -0.43
C ASP A 188 -13.68 0.59 -0.25
N LEU A 189 -13.86 1.69 -0.99
CA LEU A 189 -15.08 2.54 -0.96
C LEU A 189 -16.38 1.78 -1.30
N THR A 190 -16.31 0.48 -1.59
CA THR A 190 -17.45 -0.27 -2.14
C THR A 190 -18.39 -0.88 -1.10
N ARG A 191 -18.08 -0.91 0.21
CA ARG A 191 -19.04 -1.41 1.22
C ARG A 191 -18.69 -1.11 2.68
N ASP A 192 -19.71 -0.64 3.40
CA ASP A 192 -19.78 -0.48 4.87
C ASP A 192 -18.70 0.44 5.45
N GLU A 193 -19.04 1.73 5.48
CA GLU A 193 -18.21 2.92 5.75
C GLU A 193 -17.55 2.97 7.14
N SER A 194 -17.69 1.96 7.99
CA SER A 194 -17.42 2.15 9.41
C SER A 194 -15.95 2.00 9.84
N VAL A 195 -15.11 1.22 9.14
CA VAL A 195 -13.69 1.08 9.54
C VAL A 195 -12.77 0.73 8.36
N PRO A 196 -11.71 1.51 8.11
CA PRO A 196 -10.66 1.14 7.15
C PRO A 196 -10.02 -0.18 7.56
N ARG A 197 -9.95 -1.15 6.64
CA ARG A 197 -9.43 -2.51 6.94
C ARG A 197 -7.98 -2.70 6.50
N TRP A 198 -7.50 -1.85 5.60
CA TRP A 198 -6.23 -1.98 4.92
C TRP A 198 -5.53 -0.62 4.84
N SER A 199 -4.21 -0.61 4.83
CA SER A 199 -3.42 0.58 4.56
C SER A 199 -3.40 0.97 3.08
N TRP A 200 -2.96 2.19 2.79
CA TRP A 200 -2.65 2.61 1.42
C TRP A 200 -1.52 1.79 0.80
N ILE A 201 -0.53 1.35 1.61
CA ILE A 201 0.56 0.48 1.14
C ILE A 201 -0.01 -0.86 0.67
N ALA A 202 -0.94 -1.46 1.41
CA ALA A 202 -1.57 -2.71 0.99
C ALA A 202 -2.38 -2.56 -0.30
N GLN A 203 -3.03 -1.41 -0.50
CA GLN A 203 -3.71 -1.09 -1.75
C GLN A 203 -2.73 -1.06 -2.94
N LEU A 204 -1.55 -0.43 -2.79
CA LEU A 204 -0.52 -0.42 -3.84
C LEU A 204 0.01 -1.83 -4.11
N GLU A 205 0.37 -2.56 -3.05
CA GLU A 205 0.89 -3.93 -3.16
C GLU A 205 -0.06 -4.88 -3.86
N ARG A 206 -1.38 -4.71 -3.64
CA ARG A 206 -2.42 -5.45 -4.35
C ARG A 206 -2.35 -5.22 -5.85
N GLN A 207 -2.24 -3.96 -6.27
CA GLN A 207 -2.26 -3.59 -7.68
C GLN A 207 -1.01 -4.12 -8.38
N GLU A 208 0.14 -4.03 -7.73
CA GLU A 208 1.41 -4.52 -8.27
C GLU A 208 1.50 -6.05 -8.30
N ASN A 209 0.81 -6.76 -7.39
CA ASN A 209 0.88 -8.22 -7.25
C ASN A 209 -0.46 -8.95 -7.52
N ALA A 210 -1.38 -8.34 -8.26
CA ALA A 210 -2.79 -8.76 -8.37
C ALA A 210 -3.05 -10.22 -8.82
N GLY A 211 -2.04 -10.95 -9.30
CA GLY A 211 -2.17 -12.32 -9.80
C GLY A 211 -1.70 -13.45 -8.88
N ASN A 212 -0.94 -13.17 -7.82
CA ASN A 212 -0.16 -14.23 -7.15
C ASN A 212 -0.66 -14.63 -5.76
N LEU A 213 -1.58 -13.87 -5.14
CA LEU A 213 -1.95 -14.08 -3.74
C LEU A 213 -3.46 -14.10 -3.55
N SER A 214 -3.97 -15.17 -2.91
CA SER A 214 -5.37 -15.29 -2.51
C SER A 214 -5.63 -14.40 -1.29
N LEU A 215 -6.16 -13.20 -1.54
CA LEU A 215 -6.44 -12.18 -0.52
C LEU A 215 -7.94 -12.03 -0.29
N ASP A 216 -8.38 -12.14 0.97
CA ASP A 216 -9.74 -11.77 1.36
C ASP A 216 -9.76 -10.31 1.85
N TRP A 217 -10.05 -9.40 0.92
CA TRP A 217 -10.16 -7.96 1.19
C TRP A 217 -11.29 -7.59 2.15
N LYS A 218 -12.26 -8.50 2.35
CA LYS A 218 -13.37 -8.28 3.29
C LYS A 218 -12.97 -8.65 4.72
N ALA A 219 -11.99 -9.54 4.87
CA ALA A 219 -11.43 -9.87 6.17
C ALA A 219 -10.48 -8.75 6.66
N ALA A 220 -10.14 -8.78 7.95
CA ALA A 220 -9.15 -7.86 8.50
C ALA A 220 -7.77 -8.11 7.86
N TRP A 221 -6.91 -7.09 7.83
CA TRP A 221 -5.55 -7.22 7.28
C TRP A 221 -4.77 -8.37 7.93
N ASN A 222 -4.97 -8.62 9.23
CA ASN A 222 -4.31 -9.69 9.99
C ASN A 222 -5.15 -10.98 10.09
N ASP A 223 -6.18 -11.16 9.26
CA ASP A 223 -6.91 -12.42 9.20
C ASP A 223 -5.98 -13.57 8.78
N ARG A 224 -6.26 -14.79 9.25
CA ARG A 224 -5.47 -15.98 8.90
C ARG A 224 -5.35 -16.19 7.39
N GLN A 225 -6.35 -15.82 6.59
CA GLN A 225 -6.29 -15.93 5.12
C GLN A 225 -5.33 -14.90 4.50
N ASN A 226 -5.12 -13.77 5.16
CA ASN A 226 -4.28 -12.66 4.70
C ASN A 226 -2.86 -12.69 5.30
N ASP A 227 -2.63 -13.54 6.32
CA ASP A 227 -1.38 -13.60 7.09
C ASP A 227 -0.15 -13.82 6.20
N SER A 228 -0.23 -14.69 5.18
CA SER A 228 0.88 -14.93 4.25
C SER A 228 1.23 -13.70 3.42
N PHE A 229 0.24 -12.90 3.02
CA PHE A 229 0.46 -11.65 2.30
C PHE A 229 1.12 -10.61 3.19
N VAL A 230 0.64 -10.43 4.43
CA VAL A 230 1.13 -9.39 5.35
C VAL A 230 2.49 -9.74 5.96
N ARG A 231 2.83 -11.02 6.13
CA ARG A 231 4.15 -11.45 6.63
C ARG A 231 5.30 -11.21 5.67
N ARG A 232 5.03 -10.78 4.43
CA ARG A 232 6.07 -10.40 3.49
C ARG A 232 6.78 -9.15 3.99
N ARG A 233 8.11 -9.16 3.92
CA ARG A 233 8.91 -7.95 4.09
C ARG A 233 8.90 -7.18 2.78
N LEU A 234 8.62 -5.89 2.86
CA LEU A 234 8.65 -4.99 1.71
C LEU A 234 9.83 -4.05 1.89
N GLU A 235 10.99 -4.42 1.35
CA GLU A 235 12.24 -3.70 1.58
C GLU A 235 12.17 -2.25 1.11
N GLN A 236 11.35 -1.96 0.09
CA GLN A 236 11.12 -0.59 -0.38
C GLN A 236 10.44 0.31 0.65
N TYR A 237 9.70 -0.26 1.61
CA TYR A 237 9.06 0.48 2.70
C TYR A 237 9.83 0.39 4.04
N GLN A 238 11.07 -0.13 4.02
CA GLN A 238 11.94 -0.15 5.19
C GLN A 238 13.02 0.91 5.03
N ASN A 239 13.35 1.65 6.09
CA ASN A 239 14.54 2.47 6.21
C ASN A 239 15.69 1.60 6.76
N PRO A 240 16.87 1.53 6.09
CA PRO A 240 17.98 0.70 6.55
C PRO A 240 18.58 1.16 7.89
N GLU A 241 18.45 2.44 8.25
CA GLU A 241 18.95 3.00 9.51
C GLU A 241 18.08 2.63 10.72
N VAL A 242 16.85 2.17 10.47
CA VAL A 242 15.93 1.74 11.53
C VAL A 242 16.06 0.23 11.72
N THR A 243 16.70 -0.16 12.82
CA THR A 243 16.98 -1.58 13.15
C THR A 243 15.75 -2.41 13.45
N ARG A 244 14.65 -1.78 13.88
CA ARG A 244 13.40 -2.48 14.24
C ARG A 244 12.57 -2.79 13.00
N LEU A 245 12.71 -4.01 12.47
CA LEU A 245 12.04 -4.43 11.22
C LEU A 245 10.59 -4.95 11.39
N ALA A 246 10.11 -5.04 12.62
CA ALA A 246 8.76 -5.52 12.94
C ALA A 246 8.08 -4.63 13.99
N GLY A 247 6.77 -4.44 13.85
CA GLY A 247 5.97 -3.71 14.82
C GLY A 247 5.69 -4.53 16.09
N ASP A 248 5.05 -3.90 17.07
CA ASP A 248 4.62 -4.58 18.31
C ASP A 248 3.57 -5.68 18.04
N ASP A 249 2.92 -5.62 16.87
CA ASP A 249 2.02 -6.66 16.34
C ASP A 249 2.75 -7.88 15.74
N ARG A 250 4.08 -7.88 15.71
CA ARG A 250 4.97 -8.93 15.18
C ARG A 250 4.84 -9.16 13.67
N TYR A 251 4.30 -8.19 12.94
CA TYR A 251 4.33 -8.16 11.49
C TYR A 251 5.45 -7.25 10.99
N PRO A 252 5.96 -7.45 9.76
CA PRO A 252 6.95 -6.57 9.16
C PRO A 252 6.48 -5.11 9.18
N ALA A 253 7.30 -4.24 9.77
CA ALA A 253 6.97 -2.82 9.88
C ALA A 253 7.21 -2.07 8.57
N THR A 254 6.44 -1.00 8.37
CA THR A 254 6.85 0.10 7.48
C THR A 254 7.64 1.14 8.27
N HIS A 255 8.63 1.75 7.64
CA HIS A 255 9.38 2.91 8.16
C HIS A 255 9.00 4.20 7.43
N PHE A 256 7.91 4.17 6.67
CA PHE A 256 7.34 5.34 6.00
C PHE A 256 5.84 5.43 6.23
N ALA A 257 5.35 6.65 6.35
CA ALA A 257 3.94 6.94 6.52
C ALA A 257 3.48 8.08 5.61
N GLY A 258 2.24 7.99 5.14
CA GLY A 258 1.58 9.08 4.43
C GLY A 258 1.16 10.20 5.39
N VAL A 259 1.25 11.45 4.93
CA VAL A 259 0.93 12.62 5.77
C VAL A 259 -0.57 12.90 5.75
N SER A 260 -1.22 12.86 6.92
CA SER A 260 -2.65 13.18 7.07
C SER A 260 -2.96 14.63 7.35
N GLY A 261 -1.94 15.41 7.69
CA GLY A 261 -2.04 16.83 7.99
C GLY A 261 -1.57 17.19 9.39
N VAL A 262 -2.18 18.21 9.96
CA VAL A 262 -1.79 18.81 11.25
C VAL A 262 -2.87 18.58 12.29
N GLY A 263 -2.48 18.05 13.45
CA GLY A 263 -3.37 17.78 14.58
C GLY A 263 -3.92 16.35 14.61
N PRO A 264 -4.39 15.92 15.80
CA PRO A 264 -4.78 14.53 16.08
C PRO A 264 -6.04 14.09 15.32
N ASP A 265 -6.83 15.05 14.84
CA ASP A 265 -8.06 14.85 14.07
C ASP A 265 -7.85 14.95 12.56
N SER A 266 -6.62 15.23 12.09
CA SER A 266 -6.33 15.54 10.67
C SER A 266 -6.77 14.48 9.67
N GLU A 267 -6.80 13.20 10.07
CA GLU A 267 -7.34 12.12 9.24
C GLU A 267 -8.83 12.29 8.96
N ARG A 268 -9.61 12.87 9.87
CA ARG A 268 -11.08 13.02 9.73
C ARG A 268 -11.50 14.36 9.13
N LEU A 269 -10.55 15.28 8.98
CA LEU A 269 -10.84 16.60 8.41
C LEU A 269 -11.32 16.48 6.96
N SER A 270 -12.21 17.39 6.58
CA SER A 270 -12.70 17.50 5.21
C SER A 270 -11.57 17.94 4.27
N ILE A 271 -11.74 17.66 2.97
CA ILE A 271 -10.71 17.90 1.95
C ILE A 271 -10.25 19.36 1.86
N ASN A 272 -11.15 20.32 2.14
CA ASN A 272 -10.85 21.76 2.07
C ASN A 272 -10.42 22.35 3.42
N HIS A 273 -10.18 21.52 4.44
CA HIS A 273 -9.76 22.03 5.73
C HIS A 273 -8.28 22.47 5.66
N PRO A 274 -7.90 23.63 6.20
CA PRO A 274 -6.53 24.15 6.15
C PRO A 274 -5.49 23.32 6.95
N ARG A 275 -5.92 22.22 7.56
CA ARG A 275 -5.04 21.29 8.30
C ARG A 275 -5.06 19.89 7.69
N ALA A 276 -5.87 19.66 6.66
CA ALA A 276 -5.94 18.36 6.01
C ALA A 276 -4.70 18.16 5.13
N GLY A 277 -4.05 17.01 5.28
CA GLY A 277 -3.02 16.52 4.37
C GLY A 277 -3.60 15.55 3.34
N ILE A 278 -2.72 14.95 2.55
CA ILE A 278 -3.08 14.13 1.39
C ILE A 278 -3.69 12.78 1.80
N PHE A 279 -3.10 12.10 2.80
CA PHE A 279 -3.52 10.76 3.17
C PHE A 279 -4.61 10.78 4.23
N SER A 280 -5.74 10.15 3.94
CA SER A 280 -6.74 9.89 4.96
C SER A 280 -7.63 8.75 4.52
N PRO A 281 -8.01 7.86 5.45
CA PRO A 281 -8.91 6.79 5.14
C PRO A 281 -10.39 7.23 5.21
N PHE A 282 -10.68 8.54 5.20
CA PHE A 282 -12.03 9.10 5.24
C PHE A 282 -12.31 10.06 4.06
N ARG A 283 -11.32 10.31 3.21
CA ARG A 283 -11.46 11.16 2.00
C ARG A 283 -10.68 10.58 0.83
N THR A 284 -11.08 11.02 -0.35
CA THR A 284 -10.38 10.72 -1.61
C THR A 284 -9.76 12.02 -2.09
N VAL A 285 -8.43 12.05 -2.21
CA VAL A 285 -7.67 13.24 -2.61
C VAL A 285 -7.14 13.05 -4.02
N GLN A 286 -7.34 14.03 -4.89
CA GLN A 286 -6.79 14.12 -6.24
C GLN A 286 -5.63 15.10 -6.25
N LYS A 287 -4.81 15.07 -7.32
CA LYS A 287 -3.70 16.01 -7.48
C LYS A 287 -4.16 17.48 -7.53
N SER A 288 -5.36 17.73 -8.07
CA SER A 288 -5.95 19.08 -8.15
C SER A 288 -6.39 19.65 -6.81
N ASP A 289 -6.52 18.81 -5.78
CA ASP A 289 -6.94 19.23 -4.44
C ASP A 289 -5.77 19.78 -3.61
N ILE A 290 -4.52 19.67 -4.11
CA ILE A 290 -3.31 20.19 -3.49
C ILE A 290 -3.13 21.66 -3.93
N VAL A 291 -3.81 22.56 -3.22
CA VAL A 291 -3.85 24.00 -3.53
C VAL A 291 -2.54 24.70 -3.18
N ASP A 292 -1.79 24.19 -2.19
CA ASP A 292 -0.54 24.81 -1.70
C ASP A 292 0.67 24.55 -2.62
N GLY A 293 0.46 23.75 -3.67
CA GLY A 293 1.45 23.37 -4.67
C GLY A 293 2.19 22.09 -4.32
N THR A 294 2.30 21.18 -5.29
CA THR A 294 2.85 19.83 -5.06
C THR A 294 4.32 19.81 -4.61
N SER A 295 5.09 20.85 -4.92
CA SER A 295 6.49 21.00 -4.49
C SER A 295 6.64 21.48 -3.04
N ASN A 296 5.55 21.96 -2.44
CA ASN A 296 5.50 22.52 -1.09
C ASN A 296 4.80 21.56 -0.10
N THR A 297 4.01 20.61 -0.61
CA THR A 297 3.27 19.65 0.21
C THR A 297 4.04 18.34 0.39
N MET A 298 4.26 17.93 1.64
CA MET A 298 4.78 16.62 2.01
C MET A 298 3.75 15.53 1.71
N LEU A 299 4.23 14.47 1.06
CA LEU A 299 3.44 13.29 0.72
C LEU A 299 3.73 12.15 1.70
N ILE A 300 5.00 11.77 1.84
CA ILE A 300 5.47 10.68 2.70
C ILE A 300 6.60 11.17 3.61
N VAL A 301 6.58 10.71 4.86
CA VAL A 301 7.64 10.97 5.86
C VAL A 301 8.21 9.66 6.39
N GLY A 302 9.47 9.70 6.83
CA GLY A 302 10.06 8.59 7.59
C GLY A 302 9.45 8.46 8.99
N VAL A 303 9.37 7.24 9.50
CA VAL A 303 9.00 6.96 10.90
C VAL A 303 10.03 6.02 11.52
N GLN A 304 10.41 6.32 12.77
CA GLN A 304 11.43 5.57 13.52
C GLN A 304 10.90 4.97 14.83
N SER A 305 9.73 5.41 15.29
CA SER A 305 9.04 4.84 16.45
C SER A 305 7.55 4.64 16.15
N MET A 306 6.83 4.01 17.09
CA MET A 306 5.42 3.64 16.93
C MET A 306 5.15 2.80 15.66
N LEU A 307 6.14 1.98 15.27
CA LEU A 307 6.11 1.17 14.07
C LEU A 307 4.97 0.15 14.11
N GLY A 308 4.34 -0.09 12.97
CA GLY A 308 3.28 -1.08 12.81
C GLY A 308 3.36 -1.77 11.46
N ALA A 309 2.58 -2.85 11.31
CA ALA A 309 2.54 -3.60 10.06
C ALA A 309 2.25 -2.69 8.85
N TRP A 310 2.98 -2.89 7.74
CA TRP A 310 2.74 -2.11 6.52
C TRP A 310 1.32 -2.27 5.96
N ALA A 311 0.60 -3.35 6.29
CA ALA A 311 -0.79 -3.58 5.87
C ALA A 311 -1.83 -2.96 6.82
N ARG A 312 -1.42 -2.52 8.01
CA ARG A 312 -2.30 -2.02 9.05
C ARG A 312 -2.75 -0.58 8.75
N PRO A 313 -4.06 -0.29 8.72
CA PRO A 313 -4.58 1.06 8.53
C PRO A 313 -4.26 1.99 9.71
N GLY A 314 -4.45 3.30 9.49
CA GLY A 314 -4.28 4.36 10.49
C GLY A 314 -2.81 4.64 10.79
N ASN A 315 -2.55 4.98 12.06
CA ASN A 315 -1.24 5.39 12.57
C ASN A 315 -0.04 4.56 12.06
N ALA A 316 -0.17 3.25 11.85
CA ALA A 316 0.94 2.44 11.34
C ALA A 316 1.48 2.90 9.96
N THR A 317 0.62 3.47 9.12
CA THR A 317 0.94 3.84 7.73
C THR A 317 0.55 5.27 7.37
N ILE A 318 -0.16 5.98 8.25
CA ILE A 318 -0.57 7.37 8.10
C ILE A 318 -0.16 8.11 9.38
N ARG A 319 0.37 9.33 9.26
CA ARG A 319 0.79 10.15 10.40
C ARG A 319 0.32 11.58 10.27
N SER A 320 -0.08 12.13 11.39
CA SER A 320 -0.33 13.54 11.60
C SER A 320 0.83 14.21 12.34
N PHE A 321 0.99 15.51 12.13
CA PHE A 321 1.90 16.35 12.91
C PHE A 321 1.12 16.95 14.10
N ASN A 322 1.27 16.35 15.28
CA ASN A 322 0.49 16.71 16.47
C ASN A 322 1.29 17.55 17.46
N GLN A 323 2.55 17.16 17.70
CA GLN A 323 3.33 17.71 18.80
C GLN A 323 4.77 18.00 18.40
N GLU A 324 5.23 19.19 18.77
CA GLU A 324 6.61 19.65 18.57
C GLU A 324 7.57 19.03 19.61
N PRO A 325 8.85 18.82 19.28
CA PRO A 325 9.46 19.01 17.94
C PRO A 325 8.93 17.96 16.96
N TYR A 326 8.77 18.31 15.68
CA TYR A 326 8.18 17.40 14.69
C TYR A 326 9.19 16.39 14.12
N VAL A 327 10.44 16.79 13.93
CA VAL A 327 11.52 15.89 13.51
C VAL A 327 12.08 15.20 14.75
N ASN A 328 12.14 13.87 14.73
CA ASN A 328 12.58 13.06 15.86
C ASN A 328 11.77 13.29 17.14
N GLY A 329 10.51 13.67 16.95
CA GLY A 329 9.56 14.04 17.99
C GLY A 329 8.81 12.91 18.66
N PRO A 330 7.88 13.26 19.56
CA PRO A 330 6.96 12.31 20.19
C PRO A 330 6.02 11.63 19.17
N ASP A 331 5.76 12.26 18.03
CA ASP A 331 4.98 11.66 16.93
C ASP A 331 5.75 10.54 16.17
N GLY A 332 7.01 10.29 16.53
CA GLY A 332 7.80 9.18 15.99
C GLY A 332 8.25 9.34 14.54
N ILE A 333 8.05 10.54 13.97
CA ILE A 333 8.49 10.94 12.64
C ILE A 333 10.01 11.17 12.66
N GLY A 334 10.72 10.60 11.68
CA GLY A 334 12.18 10.69 11.57
C GLY A 334 12.77 9.60 10.67
N THR A 335 13.98 9.81 10.16
CA THR A 335 14.69 8.85 9.29
C THR A 335 15.93 8.22 9.95
N GLY A 336 16.10 8.37 11.26
CA GLY A 336 17.27 7.85 12.00
C GLY A 336 18.44 8.84 12.10
N ASP A 337 18.46 9.87 11.26
CA ASP A 337 19.35 11.03 11.40
C ASP A 337 18.86 11.91 12.57
N GLN A 338 19.79 12.38 13.42
CA GLN A 338 19.45 13.10 14.65
C GLN A 338 18.99 14.54 14.41
N ASP A 339 19.50 15.17 13.35
CA ASP A 339 19.35 16.60 13.09
C ASP A 339 18.42 16.88 11.91
N SER A 340 17.98 15.85 11.19
CA SER A 340 17.14 16.02 10.01
C SER A 340 16.29 14.80 9.67
N MET A 341 15.38 14.96 8.72
CA MET A 341 14.68 13.85 8.09
C MET A 341 14.56 14.04 6.57
N LEU A 342 14.58 12.95 5.82
CA LEU A 342 14.16 12.97 4.42
C LEU A 342 12.64 12.85 4.30
N VAL A 343 12.06 13.68 3.46
CA VAL A 343 10.63 13.70 3.13
C VAL A 343 10.43 13.59 1.63
N LEU A 344 9.40 12.87 1.22
CA LEU A 344 8.95 12.84 -0.17
C LEU A 344 7.86 13.90 -0.34
N MET A 345 8.06 14.80 -1.30
CA MET A 345 7.11 15.83 -1.67
C MET A 345 6.06 15.27 -2.66
N ALA A 346 4.91 15.93 -2.78
CA ALA A 346 3.82 15.50 -3.65
C ALA A 346 4.14 15.62 -5.16
N ASP A 347 5.21 16.32 -5.54
CA ASP A 347 5.75 16.36 -6.90
C ASP A 347 6.78 15.26 -7.19
N GLY A 348 7.11 14.43 -6.20
CA GLY A 348 8.09 13.35 -6.32
C GLY A 348 9.54 13.74 -6.01
N SER A 349 9.80 15.00 -5.70
CA SER A 349 11.10 15.41 -5.18
C SER A 349 11.30 14.90 -3.74
N VAL A 350 12.55 14.63 -3.37
CA VAL A 350 12.92 14.29 -1.99
C VAL A 350 13.65 15.48 -1.40
N LYS A 351 13.24 15.92 -0.22
CA LYS A 351 13.85 17.06 0.50
C LYS A 351 14.35 16.62 1.86
N GLN A 352 15.42 17.25 2.33
CA GLN A 352 15.88 17.13 3.71
C GLN A 352 15.27 18.27 4.53
N VAL A 353 14.66 17.94 5.66
CA VAL A 353 14.05 18.88 6.61
C VAL A 353 14.85 18.82 7.90
N SER A 354 15.47 19.94 8.29
CA SER A 354 16.21 20.05 9.55
C SER A 354 15.26 20.03 10.76
N ALA A 355 15.71 19.49 11.88
CA ALA A 355 15.04 19.60 13.17
C ALA A 355 14.93 21.05 13.68
N GLU A 356 15.77 21.95 13.16
CA GLU A 356 15.72 23.40 13.44
C GLU A 356 14.72 24.16 12.55
N THR A 357 14.10 23.50 11.57
CA THR A 357 13.10 24.12 10.71
C THR A 357 11.95 24.67 11.55
N ASP A 358 11.54 25.92 11.30
CA ASP A 358 10.42 26.54 12.03
C ASP A 358 9.19 25.61 11.96
N PRO A 359 8.60 25.21 13.11
CA PRO A 359 7.43 24.33 13.15
C PRO A 359 6.25 24.81 12.30
N ARG A 360 6.14 26.13 12.04
CA ARG A 360 5.13 26.70 11.15
C ARG A 360 5.35 26.25 9.70
N ILE A 361 6.60 26.21 9.23
CA ILE A 361 6.93 25.73 7.88
C ILE A 361 6.56 24.25 7.75
N ILE A 362 6.89 23.42 8.75
CA ILE A 362 6.54 22.00 8.74
C ILE A 362 5.02 21.80 8.70
N ARG A 363 4.26 22.57 9.48
CA ARG A 363 2.79 22.52 9.47
C ARG A 363 2.20 22.89 8.09
N ARG A 364 2.70 23.97 7.47
CA ARG A 364 2.30 24.36 6.11
C ARG A 364 2.63 23.28 5.09
N MET A 365 3.82 22.69 5.19
CA MET A 365 4.22 21.58 4.33
C MET A 365 3.37 20.32 4.55
N ALA A 366 2.81 20.10 5.74
CA ALA A 366 1.96 18.93 6.03
C ALA A 366 0.51 19.08 5.56
N ALA A 367 0.01 20.32 5.47
CA ALA A 367 -1.30 20.64 4.91
C ALA A 367 -1.24 20.71 3.37
N MET A 368 -2.36 20.39 2.71
CA MET A 368 -2.47 20.44 1.25
C MET A 368 -3.33 21.61 0.74
N ALA A 369 -4.06 22.28 1.63
CA ALA A 369 -5.06 23.28 1.30
C ALA A 369 -5.13 24.43 2.33
N ASP A 370 -4.00 24.84 2.90
CA ASP A 370 -3.96 25.99 3.80
C ASP A 370 -4.01 27.34 3.06
N GLY A 371 -3.71 27.35 1.76
CA GLY A 371 -3.73 28.51 0.87
C GLY A 371 -2.60 29.51 1.13
N LEU A 372 -1.61 29.16 1.95
CA LEU A 372 -0.52 30.03 2.38
C LEU A 372 0.79 29.63 1.71
N SER A 373 1.54 30.63 1.24
CA SER A 373 2.92 30.38 0.77
C SER A 373 3.83 30.03 1.95
N LEU A 374 4.86 29.20 1.69
CA LEU A 374 5.93 28.96 2.66
C LEU A 374 6.74 30.23 2.96
N GLU A 375 6.74 31.22 2.06
CA GLU A 375 7.53 32.44 2.17
C GLU A 375 6.86 33.55 3.01
N THR A 376 5.55 33.45 3.27
CA THR A 376 4.86 34.55 3.96
C THR A 376 5.28 34.59 5.42
N ASP A 377 6.06 35.62 5.75
CA ASP A 377 6.45 36.12 7.07
C ASP A 377 5.28 36.69 7.88
N GLU A 378 4.06 36.66 7.30
CA GLU A 378 2.83 36.71 8.07
C GLU A 378 2.92 35.67 9.18
N ASN A 379 3.12 36.18 10.41
CA ASN A 379 3.03 35.45 11.65
C ASN A 379 1.65 34.79 11.68
N GLY A 380 1.57 33.59 11.10
CA GLY A 380 0.54 32.61 11.34
C GLY A 380 0.68 32.22 12.79
N THR A 381 0.20 33.11 13.67
CA THR A 381 -0.20 32.75 15.02
C THR A 381 -0.99 31.46 14.83
N PRO A 382 -0.64 30.35 15.49
CA PRO A 382 -1.48 29.17 15.46
C PRO A 382 -2.89 29.69 15.69
N VAL A 383 -3.77 29.55 14.70
CA VAL A 383 -5.15 29.94 14.94
C VAL A 383 -5.53 29.03 16.09
N GLU A 384 -5.66 29.61 17.28
CA GLU A 384 -6.25 28.96 18.43
C GLU A 384 -7.68 28.71 18.02
N PHE A 385 -7.89 27.62 17.29
CA PHE A 385 -9.21 27.08 17.07
C PHE A 385 -9.64 26.61 18.45
N ASP A 386 -10.76 27.15 18.93
CA ASP A 386 -11.41 26.74 20.17
C ASP A 386 -11.83 25.27 20.01
N ASP A 387 -10.89 24.36 20.30
CA ASP A 387 -11.03 22.90 20.23
C ASP A 387 -11.94 22.38 21.36
N ARG A 388 -13.09 23.05 21.60
CA ARG A 388 -14.22 22.47 22.34
C ARG A 388 -14.84 21.35 21.51
N VAL A 389 -14.09 20.30 21.31
CA VAL A 389 -14.58 18.98 20.91
C VAL A 389 -15.42 18.49 22.09
N GLU A 390 -16.70 18.23 21.84
CA GLU A 390 -17.56 17.51 22.78
C GLU A 390 -16.89 16.16 23.10
N GLU A 391 -16.37 16.01 24.31
CA GLU A 391 -15.79 14.77 24.81
C GLU A 391 -16.85 13.66 24.75
N GLU A 392 -16.68 12.69 23.85
CA GLU A 392 -17.43 11.43 23.93
C GLU A 392 -17.00 10.66 25.19
N PRO A 393 -17.94 10.00 25.90
CA PRO A 393 -17.66 9.35 27.17
C PRO A 393 -16.70 8.16 26.99
N GLU A 394 -15.55 8.22 27.67
CA GLU A 394 -14.57 7.14 27.72
C GLU A 394 -15.14 5.87 28.39
N ASP A 395 -15.11 4.75 27.68
CA ASP A 395 -15.42 3.42 28.18
C ASP A 395 -14.19 2.84 28.91
N SER A 396 -14.18 2.96 30.23
CA SER A 396 -13.12 2.43 31.11
C SER A 396 -13.29 0.93 31.32
N SER A 397 -12.64 0.11 30.48
CA SER A 397 -12.40 -1.30 30.78
C SER A 397 -10.92 -1.54 31.08
N ASP A 398 -10.61 -1.68 32.38
CA ASP A 398 -9.30 -2.07 32.90
C ASP A 398 -8.94 -3.49 32.44
N HIS A 399 -8.06 -3.57 31.45
CA HIS A 399 -7.33 -4.79 31.12
C HIS A 399 -5.85 -4.54 31.31
N GLU A 400 -5.29 -5.05 32.42
CA GLU A 400 -3.84 -5.09 32.62
C GLU A 400 -3.19 -5.85 31.46
N PRO A 401 -2.25 -5.22 30.72
CA PRO A 401 -1.61 -5.84 29.58
C PRO A 401 -0.72 -7.00 30.05
N VAL A 402 -1.04 -8.20 29.59
CA VAL A 402 -0.21 -9.39 29.74
C VAL A 402 1.11 -9.15 28.99
N LEU A 403 2.22 -9.00 29.71
CA LEU A 403 3.56 -8.91 29.13
C LEU A 403 3.91 -10.23 28.41
N PRO A 404 4.00 -10.26 27.06
CA PRO A 404 4.33 -11.46 26.34
C PRO A 404 5.84 -11.70 26.37
N LEU A 405 6.23 -12.95 26.62
CA LEU A 405 7.59 -13.42 26.38
C LEU A 405 7.85 -13.38 24.87
N LEU A 406 8.77 -12.53 24.43
CA LEU A 406 9.22 -12.44 23.05
C LEU A 406 9.83 -13.78 22.63
N ALA A 407 9.42 -14.29 21.46
CA ALA A 407 10.12 -15.40 20.84
C ALA A 407 11.54 -14.92 20.45
N SER A 408 12.54 -15.77 20.64
CA SER A 408 13.90 -15.51 20.16
C SER A 408 13.88 -15.18 18.67
N ASP A 409 14.69 -14.22 18.24
CA ASP A 409 14.83 -13.83 16.85
C ASP A 409 14.96 -15.07 15.94
N ALA A 410 14.17 -15.09 14.87
CA ALA A 410 14.24 -16.17 13.90
C ALA A 410 15.66 -16.23 13.33
N ALA A 411 16.23 -17.44 13.27
CA ALA A 411 17.56 -17.64 12.71
C ALA A 411 17.66 -17.01 11.32
N PRO A 412 18.81 -16.40 10.96
CA PRO A 412 19.03 -15.81 9.65
C PRO A 412 18.74 -16.85 8.55
N PHE A 413 18.03 -16.42 7.51
CA PHE A 413 17.63 -17.25 6.37
C PHE A 413 18.87 -17.69 5.58
N SER A 414 19.19 -18.97 5.58
CA SER A 414 20.26 -19.57 4.77
C SER A 414 19.67 -20.31 3.56
N ILE A 415 20.07 -19.92 2.35
CA ILE A 415 19.64 -20.59 1.10
C ILE A 415 20.25 -21.99 1.01
N ASP A 416 21.49 -22.16 1.47
CA ASP A 416 22.16 -23.45 1.45
C ASP A 416 21.38 -24.48 2.29
N GLU A 417 20.93 -24.10 3.49
CA GLU A 417 20.09 -24.97 4.34
C GLU A 417 18.74 -25.33 3.69
N ARG A 418 18.18 -24.44 2.86
CA ARG A 418 16.97 -24.73 2.08
C ARG A 418 17.26 -25.72 0.98
N LEU A 419 18.37 -25.54 0.27
CA LEU A 419 18.76 -26.41 -0.83
C LEU A 419 19.14 -27.83 -0.38
N GLU A 420 19.55 -28.02 0.88
CA GLU A 420 19.81 -29.32 1.49
C GLU A 420 18.54 -30.10 1.90
N GLN A 421 17.34 -29.53 1.74
CA GLN A 421 16.10 -30.23 2.09
C GLN A 421 15.87 -31.45 1.19
N ARG A 422 15.66 -32.62 1.80
CA ARG A 422 15.48 -33.88 1.08
C ARG A 422 14.04 -34.08 0.62
N LEU A 423 13.90 -34.46 -0.64
CA LEU A 423 12.67 -34.92 -1.28
C LEU A 423 12.66 -36.45 -1.32
N VAL A 424 11.57 -37.04 -0.81
CA VAL A 424 11.37 -38.49 -0.89
C VAL A 424 11.22 -38.94 -2.34
N GLU A 425 10.41 -38.23 -3.12
CA GLU A 425 10.19 -38.50 -4.53
C GLU A 425 9.76 -37.22 -5.26
N TYR A 426 10.33 -36.98 -6.44
CA TYR A 426 9.91 -35.94 -7.38
C TYR A 426 9.68 -36.60 -8.75
N ARG A 427 8.44 -36.58 -9.24
CA ARG A 427 8.07 -37.25 -10.50
C ARG A 427 7.13 -36.39 -11.33
N LEU A 428 7.52 -36.14 -12.58
CA LEU A 428 6.68 -35.51 -13.58
C LEU A 428 5.89 -36.58 -14.36
N VAL A 429 4.56 -36.47 -14.33
CA VAL A 429 3.68 -37.39 -15.06
C VAL A 429 3.68 -37.11 -16.56
N ASN A 430 3.85 -35.84 -16.94
CA ASN A 430 3.90 -35.39 -18.32
C ASN A 430 5.15 -34.53 -18.54
N PRO A 431 5.67 -34.44 -19.78
CA PRO A 431 6.73 -33.50 -20.11
C PRO A 431 6.31 -32.04 -19.83
N THR A 432 7.03 -31.37 -18.94
CA THR A 432 6.74 -30.01 -18.45
C THR A 432 7.84 -29.06 -18.92
N GLN A 433 7.46 -27.80 -19.22
CA GLN A 433 8.42 -26.76 -19.64
C GLN A 433 9.38 -26.42 -18.48
N VAL A 434 10.66 -26.22 -18.78
CA VAL A 434 11.67 -25.86 -17.78
C VAL A 434 11.31 -24.57 -17.02
N GLY A 435 10.76 -23.56 -17.70
CA GLY A 435 10.32 -22.33 -17.04
C GLY A 435 9.23 -22.56 -15.97
N ILE A 436 8.36 -23.55 -16.16
CA ILE A 436 7.36 -23.95 -15.16
C ILE A 436 8.04 -24.69 -14.00
N LEU A 437 8.98 -25.60 -14.29
CA LEU A 437 9.70 -26.35 -13.26
C LEU A 437 10.56 -25.44 -12.37
N LEU A 438 11.22 -24.43 -12.93
CA LEU A 438 11.98 -23.43 -12.16
C LEU A 438 11.07 -22.61 -11.24
N ARG A 439 9.83 -22.32 -11.66
CA ARG A 439 8.83 -21.66 -10.82
C ARG A 439 8.35 -22.56 -9.68
N GLU A 440 7.98 -23.80 -9.98
CA GLU A 440 7.60 -24.78 -8.97
C GLU A 440 8.75 -25.01 -7.96
N PHE A 441 9.98 -25.09 -8.45
CA PHE A 441 11.16 -25.17 -7.61
C PHE A 441 11.28 -23.97 -6.67
N SER A 442 11.09 -22.75 -7.18
CA SER A 442 11.11 -21.52 -6.38
C SER A 442 10.09 -21.55 -5.24
N GLU A 443 8.89 -22.09 -5.50
CA GLU A 443 7.85 -22.26 -4.49
C GLU A 443 8.21 -23.32 -3.45
N ILE A 444 8.75 -24.47 -3.87
CA ILE A 444 9.16 -25.56 -2.96
C ILE A 444 10.32 -25.12 -2.06
N ALA A 445 11.34 -24.48 -2.64
CA ALA A 445 12.52 -24.02 -1.91
C ALA A 445 12.22 -22.80 -1.02
N GLY A 446 11.20 -22.00 -1.37
CA GLY A 446 10.98 -20.70 -0.75
C GLY A 446 12.09 -19.70 -1.08
N VAL A 447 12.73 -19.85 -2.25
CA VAL A 447 13.86 -19.02 -2.72
C VAL A 447 13.52 -18.51 -4.10
N SER A 448 13.73 -17.21 -4.36
CA SER A 448 13.48 -16.61 -5.67
C SER A 448 14.47 -17.15 -6.71
N VAL A 449 13.96 -17.54 -7.88
CA VAL A 449 14.78 -18.02 -9.02
C VAL A 449 14.69 -17.02 -10.17
N ASP A 450 15.80 -16.34 -10.43
CA ASP A 450 15.96 -15.37 -11.51
C ASP A 450 16.47 -16.08 -12.78
N HIS A 451 15.73 -15.96 -13.86
CA HIS A 451 16.05 -16.57 -15.16
C HIS A 451 15.94 -15.54 -16.30
N SER A 452 16.13 -14.24 -15.99
CA SER A 452 16.05 -13.17 -16.98
C SER A 452 17.08 -13.28 -18.10
N ASP A 453 18.21 -13.93 -17.84
CA ASP A 453 19.33 -14.08 -18.78
C ASP A 453 19.25 -15.36 -19.63
N VAL A 454 18.20 -16.16 -19.45
CA VAL A 454 18.01 -17.43 -20.15
C VAL A 454 17.22 -17.22 -21.44
N ASP A 455 17.64 -17.86 -22.53
CA ASP A 455 16.90 -17.85 -23.79
C ASP A 455 15.48 -18.43 -23.60
N PRO A 456 14.41 -17.72 -24.02
CA PRO A 456 13.05 -18.25 -23.97
C PRO A 456 12.88 -19.64 -24.59
N GLU A 457 13.65 -19.98 -25.64
CA GLU A 457 13.58 -21.31 -26.26
C GLU A 457 14.06 -22.43 -25.31
N GLN A 458 15.06 -22.14 -24.46
CA GLN A 458 15.52 -23.08 -23.42
C GLN A 458 14.47 -23.24 -22.32
N LEU A 459 13.76 -22.17 -21.95
CA LEU A 459 12.69 -22.21 -20.94
C LEU A 459 11.45 -22.97 -21.42
N ASP A 460 11.15 -22.91 -22.72
CA ASP A 460 10.04 -23.62 -23.36
C ASP A 460 10.32 -25.10 -23.61
N HIS A 461 11.59 -25.54 -23.47
CA HIS A 461 11.97 -26.93 -23.61
C HIS A 461 11.25 -27.81 -22.58
N ARG A 462 10.72 -28.96 -23.04
CA ARG A 462 9.91 -29.86 -22.21
C ARG A 462 10.72 -31.05 -21.74
N VAL A 463 10.73 -31.28 -20.44
CA VAL A 463 11.53 -32.34 -19.82
C VAL A 463 10.67 -33.24 -18.95
N THR A 464 11.13 -34.49 -18.78
CA THR A 464 10.52 -35.47 -17.87
C THR A 464 11.57 -35.82 -16.84
N LEU A 465 11.22 -35.70 -15.56
CA LEU A 465 12.10 -35.96 -14.44
C LEU A 465 11.43 -36.97 -13.49
N SER A 466 12.22 -37.91 -12.98
CA SER A 466 11.80 -38.86 -11.96
C SER A 466 12.98 -39.15 -11.05
N LEU A 467 13.00 -38.47 -9.91
CA LEU A 467 14.06 -38.52 -8.90
C LEU A 467 13.51 -39.07 -7.59
N GLN A 468 14.33 -39.79 -6.84
CA GLN A 468 13.99 -40.35 -5.53
C GLN A 468 15.14 -40.11 -4.55
N ASP A 469 14.79 -39.75 -3.31
CA ASP A 469 15.75 -39.49 -2.23
C ASP A 469 16.83 -38.44 -2.56
N VAL A 470 16.47 -37.40 -3.32
CA VAL A 470 17.35 -36.29 -3.72
C VAL A 470 17.14 -35.08 -2.83
N ASP A 471 18.13 -34.19 -2.73
CA ASP A 471 17.91 -32.85 -2.15
C ASP A 471 17.44 -31.83 -3.20
N LEU A 472 17.06 -30.63 -2.76
CA LEU A 472 16.61 -29.57 -3.67
C LEU A 472 17.76 -29.08 -4.57
N LEU A 473 19.01 -29.09 -4.10
CA LEU A 473 20.16 -28.73 -4.93
C LEU A 473 20.31 -29.67 -6.13
N GLU A 474 20.16 -30.97 -5.90
CA GLU A 474 20.24 -32.00 -6.93
C GLU A 474 19.04 -31.93 -7.88
N LEU A 475 17.83 -31.69 -7.38
CA LEU A 475 16.67 -31.42 -8.24
C LEU A 475 16.92 -30.21 -9.16
N LEU A 476 17.46 -29.10 -8.63
CA LEU A 476 17.77 -27.91 -9.43
C LEU A 476 18.83 -28.22 -10.51
N LYS A 477 19.89 -28.95 -10.15
CA LYS A 477 20.92 -29.40 -11.10
C LYS A 477 20.35 -30.24 -12.23
N GLU A 478 19.44 -31.16 -11.93
CA GLU A 478 18.79 -32.00 -12.95
C GLU A 478 17.87 -31.17 -13.87
N ILE A 479 17.14 -30.19 -13.31
CA ILE A 479 16.33 -29.26 -14.11
C ILE A 479 17.23 -28.44 -15.05
N THR A 480 18.28 -27.80 -14.56
CA THR A 480 19.13 -26.93 -15.40
C THR A 480 19.99 -27.72 -16.39
N ALA A 481 20.54 -28.87 -16.00
CA ALA A 481 21.36 -29.71 -16.88
C ALA A 481 20.59 -30.23 -18.10
N SER A 482 19.28 -30.46 -17.96
CA SER A 482 18.43 -30.96 -19.04
C SER A 482 18.36 -30.05 -20.27
N VAL A 483 18.70 -28.77 -20.12
CA VAL A 483 18.65 -27.74 -21.17
C VAL A 483 19.97 -26.99 -21.36
N GLY A 484 21.07 -27.51 -20.80
CA GLY A 484 22.38 -26.86 -20.90
C GLY A 484 22.42 -25.50 -20.19
N LEU A 485 21.81 -25.41 -19.02
CA LEU A 485 21.89 -24.25 -18.12
C LEU A 485 22.76 -24.59 -16.90
N ASP A 486 23.28 -23.55 -16.28
CA ASP A 486 23.94 -23.57 -14.97
C ASP A 486 23.21 -22.63 -14.01
N PHE A 487 23.65 -22.56 -12.75
CA PHE A 487 23.11 -21.61 -11.79
C PHE A 487 24.15 -21.11 -10.79
N GLU A 488 23.92 -19.90 -10.28
CA GLU A 488 24.70 -19.25 -9.24
C GLU A 488 23.79 -18.98 -8.03
N VAL A 489 24.20 -19.44 -6.85
CA VAL A 489 23.50 -19.15 -5.59
C VAL A 489 24.00 -17.80 -5.06
N GLN A 490 23.09 -16.84 -4.92
CA GLN A 490 23.36 -15.52 -4.36
C GLN A 490 22.71 -15.39 -2.98
N ALA A 491 23.05 -14.36 -2.20
CA ALA A 491 22.60 -14.20 -0.81
C ALA A 491 21.08 -14.23 -0.59
N ARG A 492 20.26 -13.89 -1.61
CA ARG A 492 18.78 -13.84 -1.51
C ARG A 492 18.02 -14.52 -2.65
N ARG A 493 18.73 -15.08 -3.64
CA ARG A 493 18.13 -15.65 -4.85
C ARG A 493 19.06 -16.62 -5.54
N ILE A 494 18.52 -17.41 -6.46
CA ILE A 494 19.27 -18.29 -7.35
C ILE A 494 19.18 -17.69 -8.75
N ARG A 495 20.32 -17.43 -9.39
CA ARG A 495 20.37 -16.91 -10.76
C ARG A 495 20.68 -18.05 -11.73
N ILE A 496 19.85 -18.24 -12.74
CA ILE A 496 20.05 -19.23 -13.80
C ILE A 496 20.87 -18.61 -14.92
N LEU A 497 21.91 -19.30 -15.36
CA LEU A 497 22.87 -18.83 -16.34
C LEU A 497 22.91 -19.78 -17.55
N PRO A 498 23.10 -19.28 -18.78
CA PRO A 498 23.48 -20.14 -19.90
C PRO A 498 24.77 -20.88 -19.57
N LYS A 499 24.84 -22.18 -19.82
CA LYS A 499 26.11 -22.91 -19.68
C LYS A 499 27.02 -22.49 -20.81
N ASP A 500 28.19 -21.92 -20.48
CA ASP A 500 29.21 -21.59 -21.48
C ASP A 500 29.49 -22.83 -22.32
N ASP A 501 29.19 -22.75 -23.62
CA ASP A 501 29.48 -23.82 -24.55
C ASP A 501 30.99 -23.82 -24.78
N PRO A 502 31.76 -24.79 -24.23
CA PRO A 502 33.21 -24.80 -24.38
C PRO A 502 33.63 -24.98 -25.85
N SER A 503 32.71 -25.34 -26.74
CA SER A 503 32.97 -25.45 -28.19
C SER A 503 32.93 -24.10 -28.91
N LYS A 504 32.31 -23.06 -28.34
CA LYS A 504 32.43 -21.67 -28.81
C LYS A 504 33.66 -21.03 -28.18
N SER A 505 34.85 -21.43 -28.64
CA SER A 505 36.03 -20.58 -28.43
C SER A 505 35.73 -19.18 -28.98
N PRO A 506 36.10 -18.10 -28.28
CA PRO A 506 35.96 -16.76 -28.81
C PRO A 506 36.72 -16.71 -30.13
N GLN A 507 35.98 -16.58 -31.23
CA GLN A 507 36.58 -16.26 -32.51
C GLN A 507 37.05 -14.81 -32.39
N ASP A 508 38.34 -14.65 -32.10
CA ASP A 508 39.09 -13.40 -32.22
C ASP A 508 39.03 -12.84 -33.66
#